data_AF-A0A6M8TZX0-F1
#
_entry.id   AF-A0A6M8TZX0-F1
#
_cell.length_a   1.000
_cell.length_b   1.000
_cell.length_c   1.000
_cell.angle_alpha   90.00
_cell.angle_beta   90.00
_cell.angle_gamma   90.00
#
_symmetry.space_group_name_H-M   'P 1'
#
loop_
_entity.id
_entity.type
_entity.pdbx_description
1 polymer ?
#
loop_
_entity_poly.entity_id
_entity_poly.type
_entity_poly.pdbx_seq_one_letter_code
_entity_poly.pdbx_strand_id
1 'polypeptide(L)'
;MNLLIIILINSLLSFTLISIAFWLPQMNLYSEKANPYECGFDPNSSARLPFSMKFFLVAITFLLFDLEIALLLPLPWAIQTTNTFIMMITAFILISILSLGLAYEWLQKGLEWTE
;
A
#
# COMPACT_ATOMS: atom_id res chain seq x y z
N MET A 1 19.69 -10.84 17.41
CA MET A 1 19.64 -12.26 17.01
C MET A 1 18.23 -12.84 17.14
N ASN A 2 17.52 -12.63 18.26
CA ASN A 2 16.16 -13.15 18.44
C ASN A 2 15.16 -12.70 17.36
N LEU A 3 15.18 -11.43 16.94
CA LEU A 3 14.32 -10.96 15.85
C LEU A 3 14.61 -11.67 14.52
N LEU A 4 15.89 -11.87 14.20
CA LEU A 4 16.31 -12.61 12.99
C LEU A 4 15.83 -14.06 13.06
N ILE A 5 15.92 -14.70 14.23
CA ILE A 5 15.41 -16.06 14.45
C ILE A 5 13.89 -16.11 14.23
N ILE A 6 13.13 -15.14 14.75
CA ILE A 6 11.67 -15.08 14.56
C ILE A 6 11.31 -14.91 13.09
N ILE A 7 11.96 -13.98 12.38
CA ILE A 7 11.72 -13.77 10.94
C ILE A 7 12.03 -15.04 10.15
N LEU A 8 13.13 -15.73 10.49
CA LEU A 8 13.55 -16.95 9.82
C LEU A 8 12.60 -18.12 10.09
N ILE A 9 12.08 -18.26 11.31
CA ILE A 9 11.07 -19.27 11.64
C ILE A 9 9.77 -18.99 10.87
N ASN A 10 9.32 -17.74 10.81
CA ASN A 10 8.09 -17.37 10.10
C ASN A 10 8.21 -17.59 8.58
N SER A 11 9.34 -17.22 7.99
CA SER A 11 9.56 -17.43 6.56
C SER A 11 9.66 -18.93 6.22
N LEU A 12 10.38 -19.71 7.03
CA LEU A 12 10.43 -21.17 6.88
C LEU A 12 9.05 -21.81 7.00
N LEU A 13 8.25 -21.40 7.98
CA LEU A 13 6.89 -21.91 8.16
C LEU A 13 6.01 -21.59 6.93
N SER A 14 6.09 -20.37 6.40
CA SER A 14 5.34 -20.01 5.19
C SER A 14 5.78 -20.86 3.98
N PHE A 15 7.09 -21.11 3.85
CA PHE A 15 7.63 -21.90 2.75
C PHE A 15 7.27 -23.37 2.85
N THR A 16 7.28 -23.96 4.05
CA THR A 16 6.85 -25.35 4.25
C THR A 16 5.36 -25.54 3.99
N LEU A 17 4.51 -24.59 4.38
CA LEU A 17 3.08 -24.65 4.06
C LEU A 17 2.84 -24.54 2.54
N ILE A 18 3.57 -23.65 1.86
CA ILE A 18 3.50 -23.54 0.40
C ILE A 18 3.97 -24.84 -0.27
N SER A 19 5.08 -25.44 0.18
CA SER A 19 5.58 -26.68 -0.42
C SER A 19 4.59 -27.84 -0.22
N ILE A 20 4.00 -27.98 0.97
CA ILE A 20 2.94 -28.96 1.22
C ILE A 20 1.74 -28.70 0.29
N ALA A 21 1.30 -27.45 0.15
CA ALA A 21 0.17 -27.09 -0.70
C ALA A 21 0.39 -27.42 -2.19
N PHE A 22 1.61 -27.30 -2.69
CA PHE A 22 1.95 -27.62 -4.08
C PHE A 22 2.21 -29.12 -4.32
N TRP A 23 2.78 -29.84 -3.34
CA TRP A 23 3.30 -31.20 -3.55
C TRP A 23 2.39 -32.30 -3.00
N LEU A 24 1.52 -32.01 -2.03
CA LEU A 24 0.59 -32.98 -1.44
C LEU A 24 -0.61 -33.30 -2.37
N PRO A 25 -1.23 -32.33 -3.09
CA PRO A 25 -2.35 -32.63 -3.96
C PRO A 25 -1.95 -33.36 -5.24
N GLN A 26 -2.80 -34.27 -5.69
CA GLN A 26 -2.65 -34.89 -7.01
C GLN A 26 -3.11 -33.90 -8.10
N MET A 27 -2.17 -33.39 -8.89
CA MET A 27 -2.44 -32.41 -9.94
C MET A 27 -2.76 -33.12 -11.26
N ASN A 28 -3.95 -32.89 -11.82
CA ASN A 28 -4.29 -33.25 -13.20
C ASN A 28 -4.56 -31.98 -14.01
N LEU A 29 -3.54 -31.57 -14.79
CA LEU A 29 -3.51 -30.34 -15.58
C LEU A 29 -4.00 -30.62 -17.01
N TYR A 30 -5.04 -29.91 -17.43
CA TYR A 30 -5.51 -29.86 -18.83
C TYR A 30 -5.99 -28.44 -19.14
N SER A 31 -6.12 -28.10 -20.44
CA SER A 31 -6.37 -26.73 -20.91
C SER A 31 -7.54 -26.05 -20.20
N GLU A 32 -8.70 -26.69 -20.09
CA GLU A 32 -9.89 -26.10 -19.48
C GLU A 32 -9.75 -25.83 -17.97
N LYS A 33 -8.93 -26.62 -17.25
CA LYS A 33 -8.62 -26.35 -15.82
C LYS A 33 -7.62 -25.22 -15.65
N ALA A 34 -6.82 -24.92 -16.68
CA ALA A 34 -5.83 -23.86 -16.68
C ALA A 34 -6.38 -22.54 -17.24
N ASN A 35 -7.54 -22.58 -17.91
CA ASN A 35 -8.22 -21.40 -18.45
C ASN A 35 -8.81 -20.52 -17.32
N PRO A 36 -8.88 -19.18 -17.52
CA PRO A 36 -9.47 -18.27 -16.55
C PRO A 36 -10.96 -18.55 -16.36
N TYR A 37 -11.43 -18.42 -15.12
CA TYR A 37 -12.83 -18.65 -14.78
C TYR A 37 -13.65 -17.36 -14.94
N GLU A 38 -14.58 -17.33 -15.90
CA GLU A 38 -15.58 -16.26 -16.08
C GLU A 38 -17.00 -16.82 -15.86
N CYS A 39 -17.29 -17.25 -14.62
CA CYS A 39 -18.61 -17.77 -14.23
C CYS A 39 -19.11 -18.97 -15.06
N GLY A 40 -18.19 -19.76 -15.63
CA GLY A 40 -18.50 -20.90 -16.49
C GLY A 40 -18.62 -20.56 -17.99
N PHE A 41 -18.34 -19.32 -18.38
CA PHE A 41 -18.26 -18.88 -19.77
C PHE A 41 -16.81 -18.62 -20.19
N ASP A 42 -16.58 -18.61 -21.50
CA ASP A 42 -15.31 -18.16 -22.07
C ASP A 42 -15.18 -16.65 -21.95
N PRO A 43 -13.98 -16.14 -21.64
CA PRO A 43 -13.80 -14.72 -21.42
C PRO A 43 -14.01 -13.90 -22.68
N ASN A 44 -14.88 -12.90 -22.61
CA ASN A 44 -15.21 -12.04 -23.75
C ASN A 44 -14.05 -11.09 -24.12
N SER A 45 -13.17 -10.78 -23.17
CA SER A 45 -12.00 -9.92 -23.35
C SER A 45 -10.91 -10.24 -22.33
N SER A 46 -9.71 -9.71 -22.51
CA SER A 46 -8.66 -9.87 -21.51
C SER A 46 -9.01 -9.15 -20.21
N ALA A 47 -8.75 -9.78 -19.06
CA ALA A 47 -8.88 -9.15 -17.73
C ALA A 47 -7.95 -7.93 -17.51
N ARG A 48 -6.98 -7.70 -18.41
CA ARG A 48 -6.13 -6.50 -18.42
C ARG A 48 -6.90 -5.34 -19.07
N LEU A 49 -7.75 -4.71 -18.28
CA LEU A 49 -8.52 -3.55 -18.69
C LEU A 49 -7.69 -2.26 -18.57
N PRO A 50 -7.99 -1.22 -19.38
CA PRO A 50 -7.40 0.10 -19.17
C PRO A 50 -7.73 0.60 -17.76
N PHE A 51 -6.69 1.02 -17.03
CA PHE A 51 -6.80 1.43 -15.64
C PHE A 51 -7.40 2.84 -15.53
N SER A 52 -8.21 3.08 -14.50
CA SER A 52 -8.80 4.40 -14.30
C SER A 52 -7.74 5.40 -13.82
N MET A 53 -7.70 6.58 -14.45
CA MET A 53 -6.75 7.64 -14.06
C MET A 53 -6.99 8.16 -12.64
N LYS A 54 -8.21 7.97 -12.10
CA LYS A 54 -8.55 8.39 -10.74
C LYS A 54 -7.81 7.58 -9.68
N PHE A 55 -7.74 6.26 -9.84
CA PHE A 55 -6.94 5.43 -8.92
C PHE A 55 -5.45 5.76 -8.99
N PHE A 56 -4.97 6.19 -10.15
CA PHE A 56 -3.58 6.63 -10.31
C PHE A 56 -3.31 7.95 -9.56
N LEU A 57 -4.23 8.92 -9.61
CA LEU A 57 -4.10 10.16 -8.84
C LEU A 57 -4.06 9.89 -7.33
N VAL A 58 -4.93 9.02 -6.83
CA VAL A 58 -4.92 8.60 -5.41
C VAL A 58 -3.59 7.94 -5.03
N ALA A 59 -2.99 7.14 -5.90
CA ALA A 59 -1.69 6.52 -5.63
C ALA A 59 -0.56 7.55 -5.52
N ILE A 60 -0.57 8.59 -6.35
CA ILE A 60 0.42 9.69 -6.26
C ILE A 60 0.22 10.47 -4.97
N THR A 61 -1.02 10.80 -4.61
CA THR A 61 -1.27 11.60 -3.42
C THR A 61 -0.96 10.81 -2.15
N PHE A 62 -1.26 9.51 -2.12
CA PHE A 62 -0.75 8.59 -1.10
C PHE A 62 0.78 8.62 -0.98
N LEU A 63 1.52 8.57 -2.10
CA LEU A 63 2.98 8.59 -2.08
C LEU A 63 3.54 9.91 -1.51
N LEU A 64 2.93 11.04 -1.86
CA LEU A 64 3.32 12.34 -1.31
C LEU A 64 3.04 12.43 0.19
N PHE A 65 1.85 11.99 0.64
CA PHE A 65 1.52 11.96 2.06
C PHE A 65 2.41 11.00 2.86
N ASP A 66 2.83 9.86 2.29
CA ASP A 66 3.74 8.92 2.95
C ASP A 66 5.13 9.55 3.20
N LEU A 67 5.64 10.34 2.24
CA LEU A 67 6.87 11.12 2.44
C LEU A 67 6.72 12.16 3.56
N GLU A 68 5.59 12.86 3.64
CA GLU A 68 5.34 13.83 4.69
C GLU A 68 5.15 13.16 6.07
N ILE A 69 4.51 11.99 6.14
CA ILE A 69 4.42 11.18 7.37
C ILE A 69 5.81 10.73 7.83
N ALA A 70 6.67 10.33 6.90
CA ALA A 70 8.06 9.98 7.23
C ALA A 70 8.82 11.18 7.84
N LEU A 71 8.53 12.40 7.41
CA LEU A 71 9.08 13.63 8.00
C LEU A 71 8.49 13.94 9.40
N LEU A 72 7.25 13.55 9.68
CA LEU A 72 6.60 13.70 10.99
C LEU A 72 7.00 12.62 12.02
N LEU A 73 7.41 11.44 11.56
CA LEU A 73 7.78 10.30 12.41
C LEU A 73 8.83 10.62 13.51
N PRO A 74 9.87 11.46 13.29
CA PRO A 74 10.85 11.77 14.33
C PRO A 74 10.36 12.76 15.42
N LEU A 75 9.12 13.28 15.35
CA LEU A 75 8.60 14.24 16.33
C LEU A 75 8.72 13.79 17.80
N PRO A 76 8.44 12.53 18.19
CA PRO A 76 8.59 12.08 19.58
C PRO A 76 10.02 12.26 20.12
N TRP A 77 11.04 12.09 19.27
CA TRP A 77 12.43 12.34 19.64
C TRP A 77 12.75 13.84 19.62
N ALA A 78 12.18 14.60 18.69
CA ALA A 78 12.40 16.03 18.58
C ALA A 78 11.91 16.83 19.80
N ILE A 79 10.91 16.32 20.54
CA ILE A 79 10.41 16.93 21.80
C ILE A 79 11.51 17.05 22.87
N GLN A 80 12.53 16.18 22.82
CA GLN A 80 13.64 16.19 23.78
C GLN A 80 14.69 17.27 23.50
N THR A 81 14.51 18.07 22.43
CA THR A 81 15.46 19.14 22.07
C THR A 81 15.40 20.31 23.06
N THR A 82 16.51 21.05 23.16
CA THR A 82 16.61 22.23 24.05
C THR A 82 15.69 23.38 23.61
N ASN A 83 15.33 23.44 22.33
CA ASN A 83 14.49 24.48 21.76
C ASN A 83 13.15 23.92 21.25
N THR A 84 12.28 23.58 22.20
CA THR A 84 10.94 23.02 21.94
C THR A 84 10.04 23.99 21.17
N PHE A 85 10.24 25.30 21.29
CA PHE A 85 9.45 26.31 20.59
C PHE A 85 9.67 26.26 19.07
N ILE A 86 10.94 26.18 18.63
CA ILE A 86 11.25 26.05 17.20
C ILE A 86 10.69 24.74 16.65
N MET A 87 10.90 23.62 17.36
CA MET A 87 10.34 22.32 16.96
C MET A 87 8.82 22.41 16.78
N MET A 88 8.10 22.98 17.75
CA MET A 88 6.65 23.14 17.70
C MET A 88 6.24 23.94 16.46
N ILE A 89 6.87 25.10 16.20
CA ILE A 89 6.59 25.90 15.01
C ILE A 89 6.83 25.11 13.72
N THR A 90 7.97 24.42 13.60
CA THR A 90 8.29 23.65 12.39
C THR A 90 7.30 22.50 12.16
N ALA A 91 6.87 21.82 13.23
CA ALA A 91 5.87 20.76 13.16
C ALA A 91 4.51 21.31 12.71
N PHE A 92 4.07 22.45 13.27
CA PHE A 92 2.84 23.11 12.85
C PHE A 92 2.86 23.56 11.39
N ILE A 93 3.98 24.13 10.94
CA ILE A 93 4.16 24.50 9.52
C ILE A 93 3.99 23.26 8.64
N LEU A 94 4.66 22.16 8.97
CA LEU A 94 4.61 20.93 8.17
C LEU A 94 3.19 20.35 8.10
N ILE A 95 2.49 20.26 9.23
CA ILE A 95 1.09 19.80 9.27
C ILE A 95 0.16 20.76 8.51
N SER A 96 0.40 22.07 8.60
CA SER A 96 -0.41 23.05 7.86
C SER A 96 -0.26 22.90 6.35
N ILE A 97 0.96 22.66 5.86
CA ILE A 97 1.23 22.43 4.43
C ILE A 97 0.51 21.17 3.95
N LEU A 98 0.60 20.08 4.73
CA LEU A 98 -0.12 18.83 4.46
C LEU A 98 -1.62 19.07 4.34
N SER A 99 -2.22 19.78 5.31
CA SER A 99 -3.65 20.08 5.32
C SER A 99 -4.08 20.95 4.13
N LEU A 100 -3.24 21.91 3.72
CA LEU A 100 -3.50 22.77 2.56
C LEU A 100 -3.39 21.99 1.25
N GLY A 101 -2.43 21.08 1.13
CA GLY A 101 -2.30 20.19 -0.03
C GLY A 101 -3.55 19.32 -0.20
N LEU A 102 -4.02 18.71 0.89
CA LEU A 102 -5.25 17.92 0.88
C LEU A 102 -6.49 18.78 0.54
N ALA A 103 -6.60 19.97 1.13
CA ALA A 103 -7.70 20.88 0.82
C ALA A 103 -7.71 21.30 -0.66
N TYR A 104 -6.53 21.54 -1.24
CA TYR A 104 -6.40 21.85 -2.66
C TYR A 104 -6.85 20.68 -3.55
N GLU A 105 -6.40 19.46 -3.27
CA GLU A 105 -6.80 18.27 -4.03
C GLU A 105 -8.31 18.03 -3.96
N TRP A 106 -8.91 18.24 -2.77
CA TRP A 106 -10.35 18.14 -2.58
C TRP A 106 -11.11 19.19 -3.41
N LEU A 107 -10.68 20.46 -3.36
CA LEU A 107 -11.31 21.55 -4.12
C LEU A 107 -11.24 21.30 -5.63
N GLN A 108 -10.16 20.67 -6.11
CA GLN A 108 -9.99 20.31 -7.51
C GLN A 108 -10.73 19.04 -7.93
N LYS A 109 -11.56 18.47 -7.04
CA LYS A 109 -12.36 17.26 -7.30
C LYS A 109 -11.48 16.04 -7.63
N GLY A 110 -10.20 16.05 -7.25
CA GLY A 110 -9.29 14.91 -7.45
C GLY A 110 -9.74 13.67 -6.67
N LEU A 111 -10.44 13.91 -5.56
CA LEU A 111 -11.02 12.90 -4.69
C LEU A 111 -12.51 12.65 -4.94
N GLU A 112 -13.13 13.29 -5.95
CA GLU A 112 -14.55 13.05 -6.27
C GLU A 112 -14.70 11.81 -7.15
N TRP A 113 -15.45 10.84 -6.61
CA TRP A 113 -15.83 9.64 -7.33
C TRP A 113 -17.19 9.94 -7.96
N THR A 114 -17.19 10.02 -9.28
CA THR A 114 -18.43 9.95 -10.05
C THR A 114 -18.69 8.46 -10.24
N GLU A 115 -19.87 8.00 -9.87
CA GLU A 115 -20.37 6.71 -10.34
C GLU A 115 -20.28 6.61 -11.87
#